data_AF-A0A0W1A2Q4-F1
#
_entry.id   AF-A0A0W1A2Q4-F1
#
_cell.length_a   1.000
_cell.length_b   1.000
_cell.length_c   1.000
_cell.angle_alpha   90.00
_cell.angle_beta   90.00
_cell.angle_gamma   90.00
#
_symmetry.space_group_name_H-M   'P 1'
#
loop_
_entity.id
_entity.type
_entity.pdbx_description
1 polymer ?
#
loop_
_entity_poly.entity_id
_entity_poly.type
_entity_poly.pdbx_seq_one_letter_code
_entity_poly.pdbx_strand_id
1 'polypeptide(L)'
;MLHDVCSRMYHSFDENQELLFNKQYRPLNVLGCNYFYYLVSDQTSKKNSYRFCTHEDWMDFYYEEKLIDNDPLKRIIENSNNSILPWNQVSFMNKSEKRTMAGRSSFGLYNGLSIVSKFNDKKYIFVMATEHRDHDLARYLLLEKNYVLKKLIHDCITSIDR
;
A
#
# COMPACT_ATOMS: atom_id res chain seq x y z
N MET A 1 18.52 9.09 -24.45
CA MET A 1 17.78 10.22 -23.88
C MET A 1 16.84 9.61 -22.86
N LEU A 2 17.23 9.59 -21.58
CA LEU A 2 16.42 8.99 -20.52
C LEU A 2 15.19 9.87 -20.38
N HIS A 3 14.01 9.33 -20.70
CA HIS A 3 12.76 10.01 -20.37
C HIS A 3 12.76 10.19 -18.86
N ASP A 4 12.67 11.45 -18.43
CA ASP A 4 12.56 11.83 -17.03
C ASP A 4 11.36 11.07 -16.46
N VAL A 5 11.63 10.09 -15.59
CA VAL A 5 10.61 9.28 -14.93
C VAL A 5 9.68 10.26 -14.23
N CYS A 6 8.38 10.17 -14.52
CA CYS A 6 7.37 11.05 -13.93
C CYS A 6 7.67 11.19 -12.43
N SER A 7 7.97 12.42 -11.98
CA SER A 7 8.54 12.67 -10.64
C SER A 7 7.72 11.90 -9.60
N ARG A 8 8.34 10.89 -8.97
CA ARG A 8 7.67 10.07 -7.96
C ARG A 8 7.01 11.02 -6.96
N MET A 9 5.68 10.93 -6.82
CA MET A 9 4.88 11.91 -6.08
C MET A 9 5.19 11.97 -4.58
N TYR A 10 5.90 10.97 -4.05
CA TYR A 10 6.16 10.79 -2.63
C TYR A 10 7.66 10.56 -2.39
N HIS A 11 8.17 11.12 -1.31
CA HIS A 11 9.55 10.91 -0.88
C HIS A 11 9.73 9.47 -0.37
N SER A 12 10.91 8.89 -0.56
CA SER A 12 11.30 7.68 0.15
C SER A 12 11.68 8.00 1.58
N PHE A 13 11.54 7.03 2.48
CA PHE A 13 12.14 7.11 3.80
C PHE A 13 13.66 6.97 3.72
N ASP A 14 14.38 7.31 4.79
CA ASP A 14 15.81 7.02 4.85
C ASP A 14 16.08 5.51 5.00
N GLU A 15 17.31 5.08 4.70
CA GLU A 15 17.67 3.66 4.69
C GLU A 15 17.44 2.96 6.04
N ASN A 16 17.64 3.65 7.16
CA ASN A 16 17.44 3.07 8.49
C ASN A 16 15.95 2.82 8.76
N GLN A 17 15.10 3.76 8.34
CA GLN A 17 13.66 3.63 8.40
C GLN A 17 13.15 2.52 7.48
N GLU A 18 13.64 2.46 6.24
CA GLU A 18 13.28 1.37 5.31
C GLU A 18 13.70 -0.01 5.84
N LEU A 19 14.88 -0.12 6.44
CA LEU A 19 15.35 -1.34 7.09
C LEU A 19 14.44 -1.72 8.28
N LEU A 20 14.00 -0.74 9.06
CA LEU A 20 13.07 -0.95 10.18
C LEU A 20 11.71 -1.45 9.68
N PHE A 21 11.13 -0.81 8.66
CA PHE A 21 9.84 -1.22 8.10
C PHE A 21 9.92 -2.62 7.47
N ASN A 22 11.00 -2.94 6.78
CA ASN A 22 11.27 -4.30 6.30
C ASN A 22 11.27 -5.32 7.44
N LYS A 23 11.95 -5.04 8.56
CA LYS A 23 11.98 -5.92 9.74
C LYS A 23 10.60 -6.07 10.37
N GLN A 24 9.83 -4.98 10.50
CA GLN A 24 8.47 -4.99 11.04
C GLN A 24 7.50 -5.79 10.15
N TYR A 25 7.72 -5.79 8.84
CA TYR A 25 6.89 -6.49 7.85
C TYR A 25 7.13 -8.02 7.81
N ARG A 26 8.34 -8.50 8.13
CA ARG A 26 8.71 -9.93 8.05
C ARG A 26 7.67 -10.91 8.64
N PRO A 27 7.03 -10.66 9.80
CA PRO A 27 6.02 -11.57 10.33
C PRO A 27 4.80 -11.75 9.40
N LEU A 28 4.36 -10.70 8.70
CA LEU A 28 3.29 -10.82 7.70
C LEU A 28 3.78 -11.52 6.44
N ASN A 29 5.06 -11.34 6.10
CA ASN A 29 5.65 -12.01 4.95
C ASN A 29 5.67 -13.54 5.09
N VAL A 30 6.04 -14.04 6.27
CA VAL A 30 5.96 -15.47 6.61
C VAL A 30 4.52 -16.01 6.51
N LEU A 31 3.52 -15.13 6.69
CA LEU A 31 2.11 -15.46 6.59
C LEU A 31 1.56 -15.39 5.16
N GLY A 32 2.41 -15.21 4.15
CA GLY A 32 2.00 -15.16 2.75
C GLY A 32 1.53 -13.78 2.28
N CYS A 33 1.77 -12.71 3.05
CA CYS A 33 1.71 -11.35 2.51
C CYS A 33 3.01 -11.09 1.75
N ASN A 34 2.97 -10.99 0.43
CA ASN A 34 4.19 -10.85 -0.38
C ASN A 34 4.52 -9.38 -0.64
N TYR A 35 3.49 -8.55 -0.76
CA TYR A 35 3.61 -7.12 -1.01
C TYR A 35 3.18 -6.29 0.19
N PHE A 36 3.98 -5.26 0.47
CA PHE A 36 3.65 -4.19 1.41
C PHE A 36 4.02 -2.83 0.83
N TYR A 37 3.06 -1.92 0.88
CA TYR A 37 3.21 -0.50 0.63
C TYR A 37 2.66 0.29 1.81
N TYR A 38 3.42 1.28 2.23
CA TYR A 38 3.11 2.15 3.35
C TYR A 38 3.31 3.60 2.92
N LEU A 39 2.32 4.43 3.16
CA LEU A 39 2.35 5.86 2.87
C LEU A 39 1.91 6.63 4.11
N VAL A 40 2.68 7.62 4.49
CA VAL A 40 2.29 8.65 5.45
C VAL A 40 2.18 9.99 4.73
N SER A 41 1.12 10.73 5.00
CA SER A 41 0.91 12.07 4.46
C SER A 41 0.48 13.00 5.58
N ASP A 42 1.24 14.09 5.75
CA ASP A 42 0.81 15.24 6.54
C ASP A 42 -0.35 15.94 5.83
N GLN A 43 -1.53 15.98 6.46
CA GLN A 43 -2.70 16.63 5.84
C GLN A 43 -2.59 18.17 5.85
N THR A 44 -1.69 18.74 6.65
CA THR A 44 -1.46 20.18 6.72
C THR A 44 -0.45 20.68 5.67
N SER A 45 0.41 19.78 5.17
CA SER A 45 1.40 20.07 4.12
C SER A 45 1.54 18.89 3.17
N LYS A 46 1.02 19.02 1.94
CA LYS A 46 1.21 18.02 0.87
C LYS A 46 2.69 17.76 0.54
N LYS A 47 3.62 18.64 0.95
CA LYS A 47 5.07 18.49 0.73
C LYS A 47 5.73 17.45 1.65
N ASN A 48 5.03 16.96 2.68
CA ASN A 48 5.58 16.02 3.66
C ASN A 48 4.86 14.65 3.56
N SER A 49 4.97 14.00 2.40
CA SER A 49 4.46 12.64 2.21
C SER A 49 5.61 11.68 1.90
N TYR A 50 5.68 10.59 2.69
CA TYR A 50 6.74 9.59 2.60
C TYR A 50 6.14 8.22 2.34
N ARG A 51 6.77 7.45 1.45
CA ARG A 51 6.37 6.10 1.10
C ARG A 51 7.48 5.09 1.34
N PHE A 52 7.05 3.87 1.65
CA PHE A 52 7.85 2.66 1.65
C PHE A 52 7.13 1.62 0.79
N CYS A 53 7.86 0.90 -0.07
CA CYS A 53 7.32 -0.18 -0.87
C CYS A 53 8.32 -1.33 -0.95
N THR A 54 7.83 -2.56 -0.86
CA THR A 54 8.65 -3.77 -1.04
C THR A 54 8.86 -4.15 -2.51
N HIS A 55 8.11 -3.54 -3.43
CA HIS A 55 8.13 -3.84 -4.87
C HIS A 55 8.26 -2.54 -5.67
N GLU A 56 9.48 -2.03 -5.81
CA GLU A 56 9.75 -0.79 -6.56
C GLU A 56 9.47 -0.95 -8.06
N ASP A 57 9.76 -2.11 -8.66
CA ASP A 57 9.50 -2.37 -10.09
C ASP A 57 8.01 -2.20 -10.45
N TRP A 58 7.12 -2.65 -9.55
CA TRP A 58 5.68 -2.41 -9.70
C TRP A 58 5.36 -0.92 -9.64
N MET A 59 5.97 -0.18 -8.71
CA MET A 59 5.73 1.25 -8.58
C MET A 59 6.19 2.02 -9.81
N ASP A 60 7.35 1.69 -10.37
CA ASP A 60 7.86 2.31 -11.59
C ASP A 60 6.89 2.08 -12.75
N PHE A 61 6.47 0.84 -12.99
CA PHE A 61 5.46 0.53 -14.00
C PHE A 61 4.12 1.26 -13.73
N TYR A 62 3.68 1.30 -12.48
CA TYR A 62 2.43 1.93 -12.06
C TYR A 62 2.39 3.45 -12.37
N TYR A 63 3.53 4.13 -12.24
CA TYR A 63 3.68 5.55 -12.59
C TYR A 63 3.90 5.76 -14.10
N GLU A 64 4.79 5.00 -14.72
CA GLU A 64 5.13 5.13 -16.15
C GLU A 64 3.90 4.91 -17.04
N GLU A 65 3.10 3.88 -16.74
CA GLU A 65 1.87 3.56 -17.46
C GLU A 65 0.66 4.40 -17.03
N LYS A 66 0.85 5.35 -16.11
CA LYS A 66 -0.20 6.23 -15.55
C LYS A 66 -1.40 5.46 -14.99
N LEU A 67 -1.15 4.25 -14.47
CA LEU A 67 -2.19 3.43 -13.87
C LEU A 67 -2.75 4.08 -12.59
N ILE A 68 -1.94 4.90 -11.93
CA ILE A 68 -2.31 5.68 -10.75
C ILE A 68 -3.54 6.57 -10.95
N ASP A 69 -3.74 7.10 -12.16
CA ASP A 69 -4.86 7.99 -12.45
C ASP A 69 -6.20 7.26 -12.49
N ASN A 70 -6.16 5.94 -12.65
CA ASN A 70 -7.34 5.08 -12.81
C ASN A 70 -7.33 3.92 -11.81
N ASP A 71 -6.65 4.04 -10.67
CA ASP A 71 -6.64 2.99 -9.66
C ASP A 71 -7.92 3.04 -8.80
N PRO A 72 -8.81 2.04 -8.90
CA PRO A 72 -10.04 2.01 -8.11
C PRO A 72 -9.75 1.91 -6.61
N LEU A 73 -8.64 1.28 -6.20
CA LEU A 73 -8.27 1.17 -4.80
C LEU A 73 -7.87 2.54 -4.25
N LYS A 74 -6.99 3.25 -4.98
CA LYS A 74 -6.58 4.62 -4.66
C LYS A 74 -7.80 5.55 -4.56
N ARG A 75 -8.70 5.52 -5.53
CA ARG A 75 -9.93 6.35 -5.55
C ARG A 75 -10.77 6.20 -4.27
N ILE A 76 -10.90 4.96 -3.77
CA ILE A 76 -11.69 4.67 -2.57
C ILE A 76 -10.94 5.13 -1.30
N ILE A 77 -9.66 4.77 -1.18
CA ILE A 77 -8.90 5.03 0.06
C ILE A 77 -8.53 6.50 0.24
N GLU A 78 -8.30 7.25 -0.83
CA GLU A 78 -7.86 8.66 -0.77
C GLU A 78 -8.88 9.56 -0.07
N ASN A 79 -10.16 9.28 -0.24
CA ASN A 79 -11.24 10.07 0.35
C ASN A 79 -11.67 9.59 1.75
N SER A 80 -11.06 8.51 2.25
CA SER A 80 -11.36 7.97 3.58
C SER A 80 -10.38 8.49 4.63
N ASN A 81 -10.85 8.69 5.87
CA ASN A 81 -9.97 9.02 7.02
C ASN A 81 -9.62 7.78 7.83
N ASN A 82 -10.56 6.85 7.96
CA ASN A 82 -10.35 5.55 8.58
C ASN A 82 -11.16 4.53 7.77
N SER A 83 -10.50 3.53 7.21
CA SER A 83 -11.17 2.49 6.43
C SER A 83 -10.34 1.21 6.38
N ILE A 84 -11.03 0.10 6.15
CA ILE A 84 -10.44 -1.20 5.86
C ILE A 84 -11.13 -1.69 4.59
N LEU A 85 -10.35 -1.97 3.56
CA LEU A 85 -10.84 -2.30 2.22
C LEU A 85 -10.20 -3.61 1.73
N PRO A 86 -10.89 -4.75 1.91
CA PRO A 86 -10.60 -5.96 1.16
C PRO A 86 -10.77 -5.73 -0.35
N TRP A 87 -9.77 -6.09 -1.15
CA TRP A 87 -9.79 -5.76 -2.58
C TRP A 87 -10.88 -6.49 -3.36
N ASN A 88 -11.29 -7.68 -2.91
CA ASN A 88 -12.37 -8.47 -3.51
C ASN A 88 -13.76 -7.81 -3.39
N GLN A 89 -13.90 -6.76 -2.57
CA GLN A 89 -15.13 -6.00 -2.41
C GLN A 89 -15.20 -4.78 -3.34
N VAL A 90 -14.17 -4.54 -4.16
CA VAL A 90 -14.07 -3.35 -5.00
C VAL A 90 -14.70 -3.60 -6.36
N SER A 91 -15.65 -2.74 -6.74
CA SER A 91 -16.24 -2.75 -8.07
C SER A 91 -15.46 -1.86 -9.04
N PHE A 92 -15.42 -2.27 -10.31
CA PHE A 92 -14.77 -1.52 -11.40
C PHE A 92 -15.83 -0.77 -12.23
N MET A 93 -15.65 0.53 -12.38
CA MET A 93 -16.57 1.43 -13.08
C MET A 93 -16.30 1.49 -14.59
N ASN A 94 -15.06 1.27 -15.02
CA ASN A 94 -14.67 1.45 -16.43
C ASN A 94 -13.52 0.51 -16.87
N LYS A 95 -13.21 0.52 -18.17
CA LYS A 95 -12.15 -0.30 -18.77
C LYS A 95 -10.75 0.06 -18.26
N SER A 96 -10.51 1.33 -17.93
CA SER A 96 -9.22 1.80 -17.43
C SER A 96 -8.93 1.25 -16.03
N GLU A 97 -9.92 1.24 -15.13
CA GLU A 97 -9.79 0.61 -13.81
C GLU A 97 -9.50 -0.90 -13.93
N LYS A 98 -10.16 -1.59 -14.88
CA LYS A 98 -9.85 -3.00 -15.17
C LYS A 98 -8.42 -3.20 -15.65
N ARG A 99 -7.89 -2.29 -16.50
CA ARG A 99 -6.49 -2.32 -16.93
C ARG A 99 -5.54 -2.16 -15.74
N THR A 100 -5.82 -1.26 -14.81
CA THR A 100 -5.00 -1.08 -13.61
C THR A 100 -4.95 -2.34 -12.75
N MET A 101 -6.10 -2.99 -12.54
CA MET A 101 -6.15 -4.25 -11.78
C MET A 101 -5.49 -5.42 -12.50
N ALA A 102 -5.58 -5.47 -13.83
CA ALA A 102 -4.83 -6.44 -14.64
C ALA A 102 -3.32 -6.21 -14.54
N GLY A 103 -2.87 -4.94 -14.57
CA GLY A 103 -1.48 -4.56 -14.33
C GLY A 103 -0.96 -5.07 -12.99
N ARG A 104 -1.69 -4.80 -11.90
CA ARG A 104 -1.39 -5.36 -10.56
C ARG A 104 -1.23 -6.88 -10.58
N SER A 105 -2.17 -7.57 -11.23
CA SER A 105 -2.17 -9.04 -11.33
C SER A 105 -0.97 -9.59 -12.11
N SER A 106 -0.47 -8.86 -13.13
CA SER A 106 0.74 -9.23 -13.87
C SER A 106 2.01 -9.16 -13.01
N PHE A 107 1.99 -8.35 -11.95
CA PHE A 107 3.06 -8.27 -10.93
C PHE A 107 2.79 -9.20 -9.73
N GLY A 108 1.88 -10.15 -9.85
CA GLY A 108 1.54 -11.08 -8.77
C GLY A 108 0.70 -10.47 -7.64
N LEU A 109 0.17 -9.25 -7.78
CA LEU A 109 -0.61 -8.60 -6.73
C LEU A 109 -2.11 -8.93 -6.89
N TYR A 110 -2.49 -10.17 -6.60
CA TYR A 110 -3.82 -10.70 -6.97
C TYR A 110 -4.95 -10.29 -6.03
N ASN A 111 -4.71 -10.42 -4.73
CA ASN A 111 -5.68 -10.05 -3.70
C ASN A 111 -4.94 -9.39 -2.53
N GLY A 112 -5.69 -8.64 -1.73
CA GLY A 112 -5.07 -7.80 -0.74
C GLY A 112 -6.05 -7.04 0.13
N LEU A 113 -5.45 -6.21 0.98
CA LEU A 113 -6.09 -5.43 2.00
C LEU A 113 -5.47 -4.04 2.02
N SER A 114 -6.29 -3.01 1.86
CA SER A 114 -5.89 -1.63 2.10
C SER A 114 -6.48 -1.14 3.41
N ILE A 115 -5.69 -0.48 4.25
CA ILE A 115 -6.13 0.11 5.51
C ILE A 115 -5.72 1.57 5.54
N VAL A 116 -6.66 2.43 5.91
CA VAL A 116 -6.41 3.85 6.17
C VAL A 116 -6.63 4.12 7.64
N SER A 117 -5.70 4.85 8.25
CA SER A 117 -5.81 5.33 9.62
C SER A 117 -5.40 6.80 9.69
N LYS A 118 -6.14 7.61 10.45
CA LYS A 118 -5.72 8.97 10.80
C LYS A 118 -5.22 9.01 12.25
N PHE A 119 -4.02 9.56 12.47
CA PHE A 119 -3.42 9.73 13.80
C PHE A 119 -2.55 11.00 13.80
N ASN A 120 -2.65 11.84 14.84
CA ASN A 120 -1.90 13.10 14.98
C ASN A 120 -1.83 13.95 13.69
N ASP A 121 -2.98 14.21 13.07
CA ASP A 121 -3.12 14.96 11.80
C ASP A 121 -2.37 14.40 10.57
N LYS A 122 -1.77 13.23 10.71
CA LYS A 122 -1.20 12.44 9.62
C LYS A 122 -2.20 11.38 9.18
N LYS A 123 -2.24 11.15 7.87
CA LYS A 123 -2.95 10.04 7.25
C LYS A 123 -1.95 8.95 6.91
N TYR A 124 -2.26 7.73 7.35
CA TYR A 124 -1.47 6.54 7.11
C TYR A 124 -2.27 5.59 6.20
N ILE A 125 -1.64 5.15 5.12
CA ILE A 125 -2.20 4.18 4.18
C ILE A 125 -1.28 2.96 4.21
N PHE A 126 -1.86 1.80 4.49
CA PHE A 126 -1.22 0.50 4.45
C PHE A 126 -1.87 -0.31 3.35
N VAL A 127 -1.06 -0.91 2.48
CA VAL A 127 -1.54 -1.73 1.37
C VAL A 127 -0.75 -3.03 1.39
N MET A 128 -1.46 -4.14 1.54
CA MET A 128 -0.89 -5.49 1.66
C MET A 128 -1.48 -6.37 0.57
N ALA A 129 -0.66 -7.19 -0.07
CA ALA A 129 -1.13 -8.12 -1.09
C ALA A 129 -0.34 -9.43 -1.11
N THR A 130 -0.89 -10.44 -1.77
CA THR A 130 -0.30 -11.76 -1.91
C THR A 130 -0.21 -12.20 -3.36
N GLU A 131 0.83 -12.98 -3.65
CA GLU A 131 1.04 -13.71 -4.90
C GLU A 131 0.22 -14.99 -4.98
N HIS A 132 -0.38 -15.42 -3.87
CA HIS A 132 -1.20 -16.62 -3.81
C HIS A 132 -2.66 -16.28 -4.15
N ARG A 133 -3.08 -16.58 -5.38
CA ARG A 133 -4.44 -16.27 -5.89
C ARG A 133 -5.56 -16.77 -4.98
N ASP A 134 -5.43 -17.98 -4.46
CA ASP A 134 -6.47 -18.65 -3.65
C ASP A 134 -6.40 -18.29 -2.15
N HIS A 135 -5.38 -17.53 -1.74
CA HIS A 135 -5.26 -17.06 -0.37
C HIS A 135 -6.09 -15.79 -0.18
N ASP A 136 -7.24 -15.87 0.48
CA ASP A 136 -7.97 -14.66 0.93
C ASP A 136 -7.21 -13.92 2.04
N LEU A 137 -6.23 -13.10 1.64
CA LEU A 137 -5.32 -12.43 2.56
C LEU A 137 -6.07 -11.47 3.49
N ALA A 138 -7.09 -10.77 2.98
CA ALA A 138 -7.86 -9.82 3.77
C ALA A 138 -8.59 -10.53 4.92
N ARG A 139 -9.33 -11.60 4.62
CA ARG A 139 -10.01 -12.39 5.64
C ARG A 139 -9.02 -12.99 6.64
N TYR A 140 -7.93 -13.56 6.13
CA TYR A 140 -6.91 -14.20 6.97
C TYR A 140 -6.26 -13.22 7.95
N LEU A 141 -5.80 -12.06 7.47
CA LEU A 141 -5.18 -11.04 8.31
C LEU A 141 -6.18 -10.41 9.29
N LEU A 142 -7.42 -10.16 8.87
CA LEU A 142 -8.41 -9.50 9.71
C LEU A 142 -8.98 -10.41 10.79
N LEU A 143 -9.22 -11.69 10.49
CA LEU A 143 -9.93 -12.61 11.39
C LEU A 143 -9.00 -13.56 12.14
N GLU A 144 -7.93 -14.04 11.52
CA GLU A 144 -7.07 -15.09 12.09
C GLU A 144 -5.73 -14.52 12.60
N LYS A 145 -5.15 -13.55 11.90
CA LYS A 145 -3.84 -12.97 12.21
C LYS A 145 -3.92 -11.50 12.63
N ASN A 146 -5.07 -11.10 13.21
CA ASN A 146 -5.39 -9.72 13.57
C ASN A 146 -4.33 -9.06 14.48
N TYR A 147 -3.80 -9.82 15.44
CA TYR A 147 -2.75 -9.32 16.33
C TYR A 147 -1.49 -8.92 15.58
N VAL A 148 -1.04 -9.76 14.64
CA VAL A 148 0.16 -9.52 13.83
C VAL A 148 -0.03 -8.31 12.92
N LEU A 149 -1.21 -8.21 12.29
CA LEU A 149 -1.60 -7.04 11.49
C LEU A 149 -1.60 -5.75 12.31
N LYS A 150 -2.28 -5.73 13.46
CA LYS A 150 -2.33 -4.55 14.34
C LYS A 150 -0.96 -4.14 14.85
N LYS A 151 -0.10 -5.11 15.15
CA LYS A 151 1.28 -4.86 15.57
C LYS A 151 2.06 -4.13 14.47
N LEU A 152 2.02 -4.61 13.23
CA LEU A 152 2.67 -3.91 12.10
C LEU A 152 2.18 -2.46 11.97
N ILE A 153 0.86 -2.25 11.96
CA ILE A 153 0.27 -0.91 11.82
C ILE A 153 0.74 0.01 12.95
N HIS A 154 0.69 -0.47 14.19
CA HIS A 154 1.12 0.29 15.36
C HIS A 154 2.63 0.62 15.30
N ASP A 155 3.45 -0.38 14.98
CA ASP A 155 4.90 -0.22 14.91
C ASP A 155 5.27 0.79 13.82
N CYS A 156 4.63 0.76 12.64
CA CYS A 156 4.87 1.74 11.58
C CYS A 156 4.45 3.16 11.99
N ILE A 157 3.26 3.35 12.58
CA ILE A 157 2.77 4.67 13.02
C ILE A 157 3.72 5.27 14.06
N THR A 158 4.09 4.48 15.08
CA THR A 158 4.92 4.97 16.19
C THR A 158 6.39 5.14 15.83
N SER A 159 6.88 4.52 14.75
CA SER A 159 8.26 4.68 14.28
C SER A 159 8.53 6.05 13.65
N ILE A 160 7.49 6.79 13.25
CA ILE A 160 7.59 8.12 12.63
C ILE A 160 7.45 9.25 13.65
N ASP A 161 6.82 8.97 14.79
CA ASP A 161 6.55 9.96 15.85
C ASP A 161 7.60 9.93 16.98
N ARG A 162 8.73 9.24 16.79
CA ARG A 162 9.89 9.22 17.70
C ARG A 162 10.99 10.13 17.19
#